data_AF-B6XHA9-F1
#
_entry.id   AF-B6XHA9-F1
#
_cell.length_a   1.000
_cell.length_b   1.000
_cell.length_c   1.000
_cell.angle_alpha   90.00
_cell.angle_beta   90.00
_cell.angle_gamma   90.00
#
_symmetry.space_group_name_H-M   'P 1'
#
loop_
_entity.id
_entity.type
_entity.pdbx_description
1 polymer ?
#
loop_
_entity_poly.entity_id
_entity_poly.type
_entity_poly.pdbx_seq_one_letter_code
_entity_poly.pdbx_strand_id
1 'polypeptide(L)'
;MVGEFMARVTSVTLGEHFNRFIGDMIQSGRYGNTSEVIRDALRMMEEREQRLEYVRKMVLDGLNSPESESSMDDIFARAEKDLNV
;
A
#
# COMPACT_ATOMS: atom_id res chain seq x y z
N MET A 1 6.71 6.56 26.86
CA MET A 1 6.41 5.16 27.21
C MET A 1 6.26 4.40 25.89
N VAL A 2 7.33 3.78 25.40
CA VAL A 2 7.31 3.00 24.16
C VAL A 2 7.23 1.54 24.58
N GLY A 3 6.07 0.91 24.36
CA GLY A 3 5.94 -0.54 24.58
C GLY A 3 6.79 -1.27 23.56
N GLU A 4 7.59 -2.24 24.01
CA GLU A 4 8.31 -3.17 23.16
C GLU A 4 7.36 -3.81 22.14
N PHE A 5 7.57 -3.54 20.85
CA PHE A 5 6.99 -4.35 19.78
C PHE A 5 7.74 -5.69 19.73
N MET A 6 7.48 -6.56 20.70
CA MET A 6 7.94 -7.95 20.62
C MET A 6 7.17 -8.68 19.52
N ALA A 7 7.89 -9.43 18.69
CA ALA A 7 7.27 -10.35 17.73
C ALA A 7 6.34 -11.31 18.49
N ARG A 8 5.03 -11.25 18.20
CA ARG A 8 4.04 -12.16 18.76
C ARG A 8 3.76 -13.28 17.78
N VAL A 9 3.84 -14.52 18.27
CA VAL A 9 3.39 -15.68 17.52
C VAL A 9 1.86 -15.74 17.61
N THR A 10 1.20 -15.79 16.46
CA THR A 10 -0.26 -15.84 16.37
C THR A 10 -0.67 -17.14 15.68
N SER A 11 -1.53 -17.91 16.33
CA SER A 11 -2.17 -19.07 15.71
C SER A 11 -3.43 -18.63 14.97
N VAL A 12 -3.58 -19.05 13.72
CA VAL A 12 -4.70 -18.68 12.86
C VAL A 12 -5.21 -19.91 12.13
N THR A 13 -6.52 -20.09 12.07
CA THR A 13 -7.14 -21.16 11.28
C THR A 13 -7.41 -20.66 9.87
N LEU A 14 -6.86 -21.36 8.87
CA LEU A 14 -7.05 -21.05 7.46
C LEU A 14 -8.01 -22.05 6.83
N GLY A 15 -8.87 -21.55 5.93
CA GLY A 15 -9.72 -22.40 5.11
C GLY A 15 -8.91 -23.24 4.12
N GLU A 16 -9.52 -24.32 3.63
CA GLU A 16 -8.87 -25.31 2.76
C GLU A 16 -8.24 -24.69 1.50
N HIS A 17 -8.89 -23.68 0.91
CA HIS A 17 -8.37 -22.92 -0.22
C HIS A 17 -6.98 -22.32 0.06
N PHE A 18 -6.82 -21.63 1.19
CA PHE A 18 -5.56 -20.99 1.54
C PHE A 18 -4.49 -22.00 1.95
N ASN A 19 -4.88 -23.13 2.56
CA ASN A 19 -3.94 -24.21 2.84
C ASN A 19 -3.35 -24.79 1.55
N ARG A 20 -4.18 -25.03 0.53
CA ARG A 20 -3.69 -25.47 -0.79
C ARG A 20 -2.77 -24.44 -1.43
N PHE A 21 -3.21 -23.19 -1.48
CA PHE A 21 -2.40 -22.10 -2.03
C PHE A 21 -1.03 -21.98 -1.35
N ILE A 22 -0.98 -21.96 -0.02
CA ILE A 22 0.29 -21.90 0.74
C ILE A 22 1.14 -23.13 0.44
N GLY A 23 0.52 -24.32 0.37
CA GLY A 23 1.19 -25.56 -0.01
C GLY A 23 1.87 -25.48 -1.37
N ASP A 24 1.16 -25.00 -2.40
CA ASP A 24 1.69 -24.84 -3.76
C ASP A 24 2.86 -23.84 -3.81
N MET A 25 2.76 -22.76 -3.04
CA MET A 25 3.80 -21.72 -2.96
C MET A 25 5.08 -22.22 -2.26
N ILE A 26 4.95 -23.15 -1.32
CA ILE A 26 6.11 -23.81 -0.69
C ILE A 26 6.66 -24.91 -1.58
N GLN A 27 5.80 -25.74 -2.19
CA GLN A 27 6.22 -26.83 -3.08
C GLN A 27 6.94 -26.32 -4.33
N SER A 28 6.53 -25.16 -4.85
CA SER A 28 7.23 -24.49 -5.95
C SER A 28 8.61 -23.93 -5.57
N GLY A 29 8.96 -23.92 -4.28
CA GLY A 29 10.22 -23.38 -3.76
C GLY A 29 10.25 -21.86 -3.64
N ARG A 30 9.12 -21.16 -3.87
CA ARG A 30 9.06 -19.70 -3.77
C ARG A 30 9.16 -19.21 -2.32
N TYR A 31 8.69 -20.00 -1.36
CA TYR A 31 8.82 -19.71 0.07
C TYR A 31 9.26 -20.96 0.84
N GLY A 32 10.00 -20.77 1.93
CA GLY A 32 10.51 -21.88 2.76
C GLY A 32 9.53 -22.37 3.83
N ASN A 33 8.53 -21.56 4.19
CA ASN A 33 7.52 -21.92 5.19
C ASN A 33 6.25 -21.07 5.09
N THR A 34 5.19 -21.54 5.75
CA THR A 34 3.89 -20.85 5.83
C THR A 34 4.01 -19.42 6.36
N SER A 35 4.85 -19.20 7.38
CA SER A 35 4.99 -17.89 8.02
C SER A 35 5.58 -16.84 7.06
N GLU A 36 6.44 -17.24 6.12
CA GLU A 36 6.94 -16.35 5.07
C GLU A 36 5.85 -15.93 4.10
N VAL A 37 5.04 -16.89 3.64
CA VAL A 37 3.90 -16.60 2.73
C VAL A 37 2.93 -15.63 3.40
N ILE A 38 2.58 -15.87 4.67
CA ILE A 38 1.65 -15.00 5.41
C ILE A 38 2.23 -13.60 5.61
N ARG A 39 3.51 -13.47 5.98
CA ARG A 39 4.15 -12.15 6.14
C ARG A 39 4.17 -11.37 4.84
N ASP A 40 4.49 -12.03 3.73
CA ASP A 40 4.52 -11.38 2.42
C ASP A 40 3.12 -10.94 1.97
N ALA A 41 2.11 -11.79 2.20
CA ALA A 41 0.71 -11.43 1.96
C ALA A 41 0.24 -10.24 2.80
N LEU A 42 0.63 -10.19 4.08
CA LEU A 42 0.31 -9.07 4.97
C LEU A 42 1.01 -7.78 4.54
N ARG A 43 2.27 -7.85 4.08
CA ARG A 43 2.99 -6.69 3.54
C ARG A 43 2.28 -6.13 2.31
N MET A 44 1.90 -7.00 1.37
CA MET A 44 1.14 -6.60 0.18
C MET A 44 -0.22 -5.96 0.54
N MET A 45 -0.89 -6.49 1.57
CA MET A 45 -2.13 -5.90 2.09
C MET A 45 -1.87 -4.51 2.69
N GLU A 46 -0.83 -4.36 3.51
CA GLU A 46 -0.44 -3.08 4.11
C GLU A 46 -0.14 -2.02 3.05
N GLU A 47 0.66 -2.35 2.03
CA GLU A 47 0.97 -1.45 0.92
C GLU A 47 -0.30 -0.99 0.18
N ARG A 48 -1.27 -1.90 -0.01
CA ARG A 48 -2.56 -1.58 -0.62
C ARG A 48 -3.36 -0.60 0.23
N GLU A 49 -3.47 -0.84 1.54
CA GLU A 49 -4.20 0.04 2.45
C GLU A 49 -3.53 1.42 2.54
N GLN A 50 -2.19 1.48 2.60
CA GLN A 50 -1.45 2.75 2.57
C GLN A 50 -1.70 3.54 1.28
N ARG A 51 -1.71 2.87 0.12
CA ARG A 51 -2.04 3.52 -1.16
C ARG A 51 -3.46 4.07 -1.17
N LEU A 52 -4.43 3.29 -0.67
CA LEU A 52 -5.83 3.73 -0.60
C LEU A 52 -5.99 4.95 0.30
N GLU A 53 -5.34 4.94 1.46
CA GLU A 53 -5.38 6.05 2.39
C GLU A 53 -4.73 7.31 1.81
N TYR A 54 -3.59 7.16 1.13
CA TYR A 54 -2.94 8.26 0.43
C TYR A 54 -3.84 8.88 -0.63
N VAL A 55 -4.49 8.08 -1.47
CA VAL A 55 -5.42 8.58 -2.50
C VAL A 55 -6.62 9.28 -1.86
N ARG A 56 -7.21 8.71 -0.80
CA ARG A 56 -8.32 9.36 -0.08
C ARG A 56 -7.92 10.73 0.45
N LYS A 57 -6.73 10.81 1.07
CA LYS A 57 -6.19 12.07 1.56
C LYS A 57 -6.03 13.08 0.42
N MET A 58 -5.40 12.70 -0.69
CA MET A 58 -5.22 13.58 -1.85
C MET A 58 -6.55 14.11 -2.41
N VAL A 59 -7.58 13.26 -2.48
CA VAL A 59 -8.91 13.67 -2.92
C VAL A 59 -9.53 14.67 -1.94
N LEU A 60 -9.44 14.40 -0.64
CA LEU A 60 -9.95 15.31 0.39
C LEU A 60 -9.21 16.65 0.39
N ASP A 61 -7.88 16.63 0.25
CA ASP A 61 -7.06 17.83 0.16
C ASP A 61 -7.47 18.67 -1.07
N GLY A 62 -7.74 18.03 -2.21
CA GLY A 62 -8.25 18.69 -3.40
C GLY A 62 -9.66 19.26 -3.24
N LEU A 63 -10.59 18.51 -2.63
CA LEU A 63 -11.96 18.97 -2.39
C LEU A 63 -12.04 20.13 -1.39
N ASN A 64 -11.12 20.16 -0.42
CA ASN A 64 -11.02 21.24 0.56
C ASN A 64 -10.17 22.42 0.05
N SER A 65 -9.55 22.28 -1.12
CA SER A 65 -8.80 23.37 -1.74
C SER A 65 -9.76 24.37 -2.40
N PRO A 66 -9.41 25.67 -2.43
CA PRO A 66 -10.16 26.65 -3.19
C PRO A 66 -10.20 26.29 -4.68
N GLU A 67 -11.28 26.68 -5.37
CA GLU A 67 -11.31 26.58 -6.83
C GLU A 67 -10.20 27.44 -7.43
N SER A 68 -9.51 26.88 -8.43
CA SER A 68 -8.46 27.60 -9.15
C SER A 68 -9.10 28.55 -10.17
N GLU A 69 -8.66 29.80 -10.15
CA GLU A 69 -9.01 30.79 -11.19
C GLU A 69 -8.14 30.62 -12.46
N SER A 70 -7.10 29.78 -12.42
CA SER A 70 -6.17 29.61 -13.54
C SER A 70 -6.80 28.79 -14.66
N SER A 71 -6.65 29.26 -15.90
CA SER A 71 -6.98 28.45 -17.07
C SER A 71 -5.96 27.33 -17.27
N MET A 72 -6.30 26.36 -18.12
CA MET A 72 -5.39 25.29 -18.50
C MET A 72 -4.09 25.84 -19.10
N ASP A 73 -4.18 26.87 -19.94
CA ASP A 73 -3.02 27.50 -20.59
C ASP A 73 -2.11 28.19 -19.57
N ASP A 74 -2.68 28.85 -18.55
CA ASP A 74 -1.91 29.48 -17.47
C ASP A 74 -1.13 28.45 -16.65
N ILE A 75 -1.73 27.27 -16.41
CA ILE A 75 -1.10 26.17 -15.68
C ILE A 75 0.10 25.63 -16.46
N PHE A 76 -0.07 25.39 -17.77
CA PHE A 76 1.03 24.89 -18.62
C PHE A 76 2.16 25.90 -18.76
N ALA A 77 1.83 27.18 -19.01
CA ALA A 77 2.84 28.24 -19.14
C ALA A 77 3.66 28.40 -17.84
N ARG A 78 3.02 28.25 -16.68
CA ARG A 78 3.73 28.27 -15.39
C ARG A 78 4.64 27.06 -15.21
N ALA A 79 4.16 25.85 -15.54
CA ALA A 79 4.96 24.63 -15.43
C ALA A 79 6.21 24.65 -16.32
N GLU A 80 6.10 25.14 -17.56
CA GLU A 80 7.25 25.31 -18.47
C GLU A 80 8.30 26.27 -17.92
N LYS A 81 7.85 27.36 -17.28
CA LYS A 81 8.75 28.33 -16.65
C LYS A 81 9.50 27.74 -15.45
N ASP A 82 8.84 26.92 -14.63
CA ASP A 82 9.45 26.29 -13.46
C ASP A 82 10.42 25.14 -13.83
N LEU A 83 10.27 24.55 -15.03
CA LEU A 83 11.16 23.50 -15.56
C LEU A 83 12.42 24.04 -16.25
N ASN A 84 12.40 25.27 -16.76
CA ASN A 84 13.58 25.95 -17.28
C ASN A 84 14.35 26.66 -16.15
N VAL A 85 15.19 25.89 -15.45
CA VAL A 85 16.27 26.44 -14.60
C VAL A 85 17.39 27.00 -15.46
#